data_AF-A0A820IMD9-F1
#
_entry.id   AF-A0A820IMD9-F1
#
_cell.length_a   1.000
_cell.length_b   1.000
_cell.length_c   1.000
_cell.angle_alpha   90.00
_cell.angle_beta   90.00
_cell.angle_gamma   90.00
#
_symmetry.space_group_name_H-M   'P 1'
#
loop_
_entity.id
_entity.type
_entity.pdbx_description
1 polymer ?
#
loop_
_entity_poly.entity_id
_entity_poly.type
_entity_poly.pdbx_seq_one_letter_code
_entity_poly.pdbx_strand_id
1 'polypeptide(L)'
;KILLAAACISFVLALTEEQKEDESLVAAFVEPIVILLILIANATVGVWQERNAESAIEALKEYEPEIAKVVRQNRPGHIQKIKARELVPGDVVEVAVGDKVPADIRITSIYSTTVRIDQSLLTGESDSVIKHTDPITVDRAVNQDKLNILFSGTNIAAGKCRGVVIGTGLNTEIGKIRSGMAEAEEEEEKTPLQQKLDEFSEQLSKVCFI
;
A
#
# COMPACT_ATOMS: atom_id res chain seq x y z
N LYS A 1 10.86 -3.12 27.17
CA LYS A 1 12.09 -2.51 27.76
C LYS A 1 12.32 -2.97 29.21
N ILE A 2 11.32 -2.89 30.10
CA ILE A 2 11.42 -3.35 31.51
C ILE A 2 11.74 -4.85 31.63
N LEU A 3 11.04 -5.72 30.89
CA LEU A 3 11.30 -7.17 30.87
C LEU A 3 12.70 -7.53 30.37
N LEU A 4 13.25 -6.76 29.43
CA LEU A 4 14.62 -6.96 28.93
C LEU A 4 15.65 -6.59 30.01
N ALA A 5 15.42 -5.50 30.74
CA ALA A 5 16.28 -5.10 31.86
C ALA A 5 16.22 -6.13 33.01
N ALA A 6 15.03 -6.64 33.34
CA ALA A 6 14.85 -7.71 34.33
C ALA A 6 15.56 -9.00 33.91
N ALA A 7 15.51 -9.38 32.63
CA ALA A 7 16.25 -10.53 32.10
C ALA A 7 17.76 -10.35 32.24
N CYS A 8 18.29 -9.16 31.91
CA CYS A 8 19.71 -8.86 32.08
C CYS A 8 20.14 -8.88 33.54
N ILE A 9 19.35 -8.31 34.46
CA ILE A 9 19.65 -8.32 35.90
C ILE A 9 19.62 -9.74 36.45
N SER A 10 18.59 -10.54 36.13
CA SER A 10 18.47 -11.94 36.55
C SER A 10 19.64 -12.78 36.00
N PHE A 11 20.05 -12.55 34.74
CA PHE A 11 21.21 -13.24 34.17
C PHE A 11 22.54 -12.84 34.83
N VAL A 12 22.72 -11.56 35.17
CA VAL A 12 23.91 -11.10 35.91
C VAL A 12 23.91 -11.64 37.34
N LEU A 13 22.78 -11.65 38.03
CA LEU A 13 22.66 -12.26 39.36
C LEU A 13 23.02 -13.74 39.31
N ALA A 14 22.45 -14.50 38.38
CA ALA A 14 22.78 -15.92 38.20
C ALA A 14 24.28 -16.18 37.92
N LEU A 15 24.96 -15.29 37.18
CA LEU A 15 26.42 -15.37 36.96
C LEU A 15 27.25 -14.96 38.20
N THR A 16 26.70 -14.14 39.09
CA THR A 16 27.40 -13.64 40.29
C THR A 16 27.14 -14.53 41.52
N GLU A 17 26.06 -15.31 41.49
CA GLU A 17 25.57 -16.16 42.59
C GLU A 17 26.24 -17.55 42.65
N GLU A 18 27.22 -17.80 41.76
CA GLU A 18 28.09 -19.00 41.75
C GLU A 18 28.89 -19.25 43.06
N GLN A 19 28.72 -18.43 44.10
CA GLN A 19 29.51 -18.50 45.33
C GLN A 19 28.75 -18.75 46.64
N LYS A 20 27.43 -19.02 46.64
CA LYS A 20 26.69 -19.39 47.88
C LYS A 20 25.80 -20.61 47.71
N GLU A 21 26.35 -21.74 48.18
CA GLU A 21 25.71 -22.95 48.73
C GLU A 21 24.34 -23.42 48.20
N ASP A 22 24.35 -24.62 47.60
CA ASP A 22 23.28 -25.63 47.54
C ASP A 22 21.95 -25.32 46.82
N GLU A 23 21.98 -24.55 45.73
CA GLU A 23 20.97 -24.70 44.66
C GLU A 23 21.57 -25.37 43.43
N SER A 24 20.86 -26.37 42.91
CA SER A 24 21.22 -27.04 41.65
C SER A 24 21.40 -25.98 40.56
N LEU A 25 22.56 -25.94 39.89
CA LEU A 25 22.86 -25.01 38.79
C LEU A 25 21.71 -24.91 37.77
N VAL A 26 20.92 -25.97 37.62
CA VAL A 26 19.73 -26.00 36.77
C VAL A 26 18.66 -24.98 37.22
N ALA A 27 18.43 -24.80 38.52
CA ALA A 27 17.43 -23.89 39.06
C ALA A 27 17.80 -22.41 38.82
N ALA A 28 19.08 -22.04 39.00
CA ALA A 28 19.58 -20.68 38.80
C ALA A 28 19.40 -20.18 37.35
N PHE A 29 19.46 -21.09 36.36
CA PHE A 29 19.26 -20.73 34.95
C PHE A 29 17.81 -20.84 34.45
N VAL A 30 16.88 -21.41 35.24
CA VAL A 30 15.47 -21.54 34.82
C VAL A 30 14.82 -20.17 34.65
N GLU A 31 15.05 -19.25 35.59
CA GLU A 31 14.38 -17.94 35.59
C GLU A 31 14.82 -17.06 34.38
N PRO A 32 16.12 -16.89 34.07
CA PRO A 32 16.55 -16.19 32.86
C PRO A 32 16.05 -16.85 31.57
N ILE A 33 16.04 -18.18 31.50
CA ILE A 33 15.60 -18.93 30.31
C ILE A 33 14.10 -18.73 30.05
N VAL A 34 13.27 -18.76 31.09
CA VAL A 34 11.82 -18.54 30.96
C VAL A 34 11.51 -17.12 30.49
N ILE A 35 12.20 -16.12 31.03
CA ILE A 35 12.03 -14.71 30.60
C ILE A 35 12.47 -14.53 29.14
N LEU A 36 13.58 -15.16 28.74
CA LEU A 36 14.05 -15.15 27.35
C LEU A 36 13.02 -15.77 26.40
N LEU A 37 12.40 -16.89 26.80
CA LEU A 37 11.38 -17.59 26.00
C LEU A 37 10.14 -16.70 25.79
N ILE A 38 9.68 -16.01 26.84
CA ILE A 38 8.56 -15.05 26.74
C ILE A 38 8.90 -13.91 25.78
N LEU A 39 10.13 -13.38 25.82
CA LEU A 39 10.57 -12.33 24.90
C LEU A 39 10.60 -12.80 23.44
N ILE A 40 11.09 -14.02 23.18
CA ILE A 40 11.11 -14.61 21.84
C ILE A 40 9.68 -14.82 21.32
N ALA A 41 8.78 -15.32 22.17
CA ALA A 41 7.37 -15.50 21.82
C ALA A 41 6.70 -14.16 21.46
N ASN A 42 6.90 -13.12 22.28
CA ASN A 42 6.35 -11.78 22.03
C ASN A 42 6.92 -11.15 20.75
N ALA A 43 8.23 -11.30 20.49
CA ALA A 43 8.84 -10.80 19.27
C ALA A 43 8.29 -11.51 18.02
N THR A 44 8.08 -12.83 18.11
CA THR A 44 7.52 -13.62 17.00
C THR A 44 6.08 -13.19 16.68
N VAL A 45 5.25 -12.97 17.70
CA VAL A 45 3.88 -12.46 17.53
C VAL A 45 3.88 -11.05 16.93
N GLY A 46 4.76 -10.17 17.40
CA GLY A 46 4.90 -8.81 16.87
C GLY A 46 5.26 -8.79 15.37
N VAL A 47 6.27 -9.57 14.97
CA VAL A 47 6.68 -9.69 13.55
C VAL A 47 5.55 -10.28 12.68
N TRP A 48 4.73 -11.19 13.24
CA TRP A 48 3.62 -11.76 12.48
C TRP A 48 2.47 -10.77 12.26
N GLN A 49 2.20 -9.90 13.24
CA GLN A 49 1.20 -8.83 13.10
C GLN A 49 1.64 -7.78 12.07
N GLU A 50 2.93 -7.44 12.03
CA GLU A 50 3.49 -6.43 11.11
C GLU A 50 3.48 -6.90 9.64
N ARG A 51 3.80 -8.17 9.37
CA ARG A 51 3.73 -8.72 7.99
C ARG A 51 2.31 -8.74 7.40
N ASN A 52 1.28 -8.78 8.25
CA ASN A 52 -0.09 -8.81 7.78
C ASN A 52 -0.54 -7.44 7.23
N ALA A 53 0.02 -6.33 7.74
CA ALA A 53 -0.26 -4.97 7.27
C ALA A 53 0.37 -4.71 5.88
N GLU A 54 1.63 -5.11 5.65
CA GLU A 54 2.30 -4.95 4.35
C GLU A 54 1.59 -5.69 3.20
N SER A 55 0.93 -6.80 3.51
CA SER A 55 0.27 -7.65 2.52
C SER A 55 -0.91 -6.94 1.82
N ALA A 56 -1.58 -6.00 2.48
CA ALA A 56 -2.69 -5.22 1.89
C ALA A 56 -2.18 -4.24 0.81
N ILE A 57 -1.01 -3.65 1.03
CA ILE A 57 -0.37 -2.71 0.10
C ILE A 57 0.17 -3.44 -1.13
N GLU A 58 0.68 -4.67 -0.96
CA GLU A 58 1.18 -5.50 -2.07
C GLU A 58 0.05 -5.94 -3.02
N ALA A 59 -1.13 -6.28 -2.50
CA ALA A 59 -2.31 -6.64 -3.31
C ALA A 59 -2.75 -5.49 -4.24
N LEU A 60 -2.53 -4.23 -3.83
CA LEU A 60 -2.82 -3.08 -4.69
C LEU A 60 -1.83 -2.99 -5.86
N LYS A 61 -0.55 -3.35 -5.68
CA LYS A 61 0.46 -3.34 -6.77
C LYS A 61 0.15 -4.34 -7.88
N GLU A 62 -0.51 -5.46 -7.56
CA GLU A 62 -0.90 -6.48 -8.55
C GLU A 62 -1.92 -5.95 -9.58
N TYR A 63 -2.57 -4.82 -9.29
CA TYR A 63 -3.46 -4.16 -10.23
C TYR A 63 -2.75 -3.26 -11.24
N GLU A 64 -1.44 -3.01 -11.15
CA GLU A 64 -0.72 -2.24 -12.17
C GLU A 64 -0.42 -3.11 -13.40
N PRO A 65 -0.84 -2.72 -14.61
CA PRO A 65 -0.53 -3.49 -15.80
C PRO A 65 0.99 -3.53 -16.03
N GLU A 66 1.53 -4.72 -16.29
CA GLU A 66 2.98 -4.91 -16.43
C GLU A 66 3.53 -4.21 -17.70
N ILE A 67 2.69 -4.03 -18.73
CA ILE A 67 3.09 -3.56 -20.06
C ILE A 67 2.11 -2.49 -20.58
N ALA A 68 2.64 -1.37 -21.05
CA ALA A 68 1.92 -0.30 -21.73
C ALA A 68 2.33 -0.19 -23.20
N LYS A 69 1.37 0.16 -24.07
CA LYS A 69 1.57 0.37 -25.51
C LYS A 69 1.73 1.88 -25.77
N VAL A 70 2.94 2.33 -26.11
CA VAL A 70 3.28 3.74 -26.35
C VAL A 70 3.67 4.01 -27.80
N VAL A 71 3.48 5.25 -28.23
CA VAL A 71 3.92 5.79 -29.52
C VAL A 71 4.89 6.93 -29.26
N ARG A 72 6.20 6.64 -29.34
CA ARG A 72 7.28 7.62 -29.13
C ARG A 72 7.90 8.08 -30.46
N GLN A 73 8.39 9.31 -30.51
CA GLN A 73 8.97 9.94 -31.70
C GLN A 73 10.17 9.18 -32.30
N ASN A 74 10.91 8.41 -31.50
CA ASN A 74 12.05 7.61 -32.00
C ASN A 74 11.66 6.55 -33.05
N ARG A 75 10.37 6.17 -33.13
CA ARG A 75 9.82 5.35 -34.22
C ARG A 75 8.38 5.80 -34.52
N PRO A 76 8.18 6.83 -35.36
CA PRO A 76 6.85 7.35 -35.65
C PRO A 76 5.98 6.27 -36.30
N GLY A 77 4.78 6.04 -35.76
CA GLY A 77 3.82 5.08 -36.30
C GLY A 77 4.01 3.62 -35.83
N HIS A 78 4.99 3.31 -34.99
CA HIS A 78 5.12 1.99 -34.37
C HIS A 78 4.75 2.00 -32.89
N ILE A 79 3.87 1.06 -32.51
CA ILE A 79 3.47 0.83 -31.13
C ILE A 79 4.59 0.06 -30.45
N GLN A 80 5.20 0.68 -29.43
CA GLN A 80 6.23 0.07 -28.61
C GLN A 80 5.60 -0.42 -27.32
N LYS A 81 5.96 -1.64 -26.90
CA LYS A 81 5.58 -2.18 -25.59
C LYS A 81 6.67 -1.81 -24.60
N ILE A 82 6.35 -0.99 -23.61
CA ILE A 82 7.24 -0.61 -22.52
C ILE A 82 6.64 -1.06 -21.19
N LYS A 83 7.42 -1.07 -20.13
CA LYS A 83 6.86 -1.31 -18.79
C LYS A 83 6.01 -0.13 -18.36
N ALA A 84 4.85 -0.35 -17.74
CA ALA A 84 3.96 0.75 -17.34
C ALA A 84 4.65 1.75 -16.39
N ARG A 85 5.56 1.26 -15.53
CA ARG A 85 6.40 2.11 -14.65
C ARG A 85 7.33 3.10 -15.38
N GLU A 86 7.56 2.91 -16.67
CA GLU A 86 8.40 3.79 -17.50
C GLU A 86 7.57 4.84 -18.26
N LEU A 87 6.24 4.85 -18.06
CA LEU A 87 5.36 5.88 -18.58
C LEU A 87 5.63 7.20 -17.87
N VAL A 88 5.65 8.28 -18.66
CA VAL A 88 5.74 9.64 -18.16
C VAL A 88 4.59 10.48 -18.68
N PRO A 89 4.18 11.54 -17.95
CA PRO A 89 3.22 12.51 -18.49
C PRO A 89 3.69 13.05 -19.85
N GLY A 90 2.78 13.11 -20.81
CA GLY A 90 3.06 13.49 -22.19
C GLY A 90 3.32 12.31 -23.15
N ASP A 91 3.53 11.08 -22.65
CA ASP A 91 3.57 9.90 -23.52
C ASP A 91 2.22 9.69 -24.20
N VAL A 92 2.26 9.31 -25.48
CA VAL A 92 1.06 8.94 -26.24
C VAL A 92 0.87 7.43 -26.14
N VAL A 93 -0.23 7.01 -25.55
CA VAL A 93 -0.55 5.60 -25.28
C VAL A 93 -1.75 5.15 -26.07
N GLU A 94 -1.73 3.88 -26.47
CA GLU A 94 -2.83 3.22 -27.16
C GLU A 94 -3.40 2.11 -26.30
N VAL A 95 -4.71 2.09 -26.15
CA VAL A 95 -5.43 1.07 -25.37
C VAL A 95 -6.52 0.44 -26.23
N ALA A 96 -6.69 -0.85 -26.08
CA ALA A 96 -7.69 -1.66 -26.79
C ALA A 96 -8.48 -2.52 -25.81
N VAL A 97 -9.52 -3.18 -26.31
CA VAL A 97 -10.38 -4.05 -25.51
C VAL A 97 -9.56 -5.10 -24.73
N GLY A 98 -9.90 -5.28 -23.46
CA GLY A 98 -9.21 -6.18 -22.55
C GLY A 98 -7.89 -5.62 -21.97
N ASP A 99 -7.39 -4.49 -22.47
CA ASP A 99 -6.26 -3.83 -21.82
C ASP A 99 -6.72 -3.14 -20.54
N LYS A 100 -5.86 -3.22 -19.52
CA LYS A 100 -5.97 -2.38 -18.32
C LYS A 100 -5.26 -1.05 -18.57
N VAL A 101 -5.88 0.03 -18.13
CA VAL A 101 -5.39 1.39 -18.29
C VAL A 101 -4.17 1.62 -17.37
N PRO A 102 -2.98 1.95 -17.92
CA PRO A 102 -1.73 1.98 -17.14
C PRO A 102 -1.46 3.28 -16.38
N ALA A 103 -2.15 4.36 -16.75
CA ALA A 103 -1.96 5.70 -16.23
C ALA A 103 -3.23 6.52 -16.48
N ASP A 104 -3.35 7.70 -15.88
CA ASP A 104 -4.45 8.59 -16.21
C ASP A 104 -4.18 9.23 -17.58
N ILE A 105 -5.14 9.09 -18.50
CA ILE A 105 -4.94 9.38 -19.92
C ILE A 105 -6.09 10.26 -20.43
N ARG A 106 -5.75 11.38 -21.07
CA ARG A 106 -6.69 12.18 -21.85
C ARG A 106 -6.84 11.58 -23.24
N ILE A 107 -8.03 11.14 -23.60
CA ILE A 107 -8.30 10.57 -24.92
C ILE A 107 -8.09 11.64 -25.99
N THR A 108 -7.31 11.35 -27.03
CA THR A 108 -7.11 12.27 -28.16
C THR A 108 -7.80 11.77 -29.42
N SER A 109 -7.92 10.45 -29.58
CA SER A 109 -8.51 9.85 -30.78
C SER A 109 -9.14 8.51 -30.45
N ILE A 110 -10.32 8.27 -30.99
CA ILE A 110 -11.04 6.99 -30.87
C ILE A 110 -11.00 6.34 -32.25
N TYR A 111 -10.49 5.11 -32.32
CA TYR A 111 -10.33 4.36 -33.58
C TYR A 111 -11.52 3.42 -33.85
N SER A 112 -12.27 3.06 -32.82
CA SER A 112 -13.50 2.28 -32.91
C SER A 112 -14.75 3.16 -32.97
N THR A 113 -15.91 2.59 -33.27
CA THR A 113 -17.20 3.31 -33.25
C THR A 113 -17.51 3.91 -31.89
N THR A 114 -17.24 3.16 -30.83
CA THR A 114 -17.37 3.61 -29.44
C THR A 114 -16.25 3.02 -28.61
N VAL A 115 -15.92 3.68 -27.49
CA VAL A 115 -15.05 3.14 -26.45
C VAL A 115 -15.85 3.08 -25.16
N ARG A 116 -15.81 1.91 -24.51
CA ARG A 116 -16.47 1.64 -23.24
C ARG A 116 -15.46 1.19 -22.21
N ILE A 117 -15.61 1.67 -20.99
CA ILE A 117 -14.68 1.41 -19.90
C ILE A 117 -15.45 1.00 -18.67
N ASP A 118 -14.95 -0.05 -18.02
CA ASP A 118 -15.38 -0.45 -16.69
C ASP A 118 -14.64 0.40 -15.65
N GLN A 119 -15.39 1.26 -14.97
CA GLN A 119 -14.89 2.18 -13.94
C GLN A 119 -15.33 1.78 -12.53
N SER A 120 -15.82 0.54 -12.35
CA SER A 120 -16.32 0.00 -11.08
C SER A 120 -15.34 0.19 -9.91
N LEU A 121 -14.04 0.12 -10.18
CA LEU A 121 -12.99 0.33 -9.18
C LEU A 121 -12.96 1.75 -8.59
N LEU A 122 -13.42 2.77 -9.33
CA LEU A 122 -13.41 4.18 -8.89
C LEU A 122 -14.80 4.72 -8.58
N THR A 123 -15.85 4.20 -9.22
CA THR A 123 -17.22 4.69 -9.05
C THR A 123 -18.10 3.75 -8.23
N GLY A 124 -17.71 2.48 -8.09
CA GLY A 124 -18.55 1.43 -7.49
C GLY A 124 -19.69 0.95 -8.40
N GLU A 125 -19.80 1.47 -9.62
CA GLU A 125 -20.85 1.13 -10.58
C GLU A 125 -20.33 0.09 -11.59
N SER A 126 -21.03 -1.03 -11.74
CA SER A 126 -20.64 -2.13 -12.64
C SER A 126 -20.90 -1.85 -14.12
N ASP A 127 -21.65 -0.79 -14.44
CA ASP A 127 -22.02 -0.47 -15.81
C ASP A 127 -20.86 0.20 -16.56
N SER A 128 -20.61 -0.26 -17.79
CA SER A 128 -19.56 0.32 -18.63
C SER A 128 -19.96 1.70 -19.14
N VAL A 129 -19.06 2.67 -19.01
CA VAL A 129 -19.31 4.07 -19.41
C VAL A 129 -18.72 4.34 -20.79
N ILE A 130 -19.48 5.01 -21.66
CA ILE A 130 -19.02 5.45 -22.99
C ILE A 130 -18.15 6.70 -22.84
N LYS A 131 -17.00 6.70 -23.54
CA LYS A 131 -16.06 7.82 -23.53
C LYS A 131 -16.04 8.59 -24.86
N HIS A 132 -15.72 9.88 -24.77
CA HIS A 132 -15.71 10.84 -25.88
C HIS A 132 -14.41 11.66 -25.90
N THR A 133 -14.12 12.32 -27.02
CA THR A 133 -12.92 13.18 -27.15
C THR A 133 -13.16 14.62 -26.75
N ASP A 134 -14.42 15.04 -26.66
CA ASP A 134 -14.80 16.44 -26.44
C ASP A 134 -14.30 16.99 -25.09
N PRO A 135 -13.97 18.29 -25.02
CA PRO A 135 -13.60 18.91 -23.76
C PRO A 135 -14.80 18.94 -22.81
N ILE A 136 -14.52 18.77 -21.53
CA ILE A 136 -15.52 18.93 -20.47
C ILE A 136 -15.58 20.41 -20.14
N THR A 137 -16.78 20.98 -20.16
CA THR A 137 -17.01 22.42 -19.94
C THR A 137 -17.12 22.80 -18.46
N VAL A 138 -17.39 21.82 -17.60
CA VAL A 138 -17.56 22.02 -16.16
C VAL A 138 -16.19 22.09 -15.50
N ASP A 139 -15.89 23.23 -14.86
CA ASP A 139 -14.72 23.35 -14.00
C ASP A 139 -14.90 22.47 -12.75
N ARG A 140 -13.86 21.70 -12.39
CA ARG A 140 -13.87 20.70 -11.30
C ARG A 140 -14.93 19.60 -11.43
N ALA A 141 -15.14 19.08 -12.64
CA ALA A 141 -15.98 17.90 -12.85
C ALA A 141 -15.56 16.70 -11.97
N VAL A 142 -16.54 15.97 -11.45
CA VAL A 142 -16.31 14.71 -10.70
C VAL A 142 -15.80 13.62 -11.64
N ASN A 143 -15.22 12.54 -11.09
CA ASN A 143 -14.60 11.49 -11.90
C ASN A 143 -15.59 10.79 -12.86
N GLN A 144 -16.88 10.71 -12.50
CA GLN A 144 -17.93 10.18 -13.37
C GLN A 144 -18.16 11.05 -14.62
N ASP A 145 -18.15 12.38 -14.45
CA ASP A 145 -18.36 13.34 -15.54
C ASP A 145 -17.15 13.47 -16.47
N LYS A 146 -16.00 12.90 -16.08
CA LYS A 146 -14.78 12.90 -16.88
C LYS A 146 -14.85 11.89 -18.02
N LEU A 147 -15.74 12.14 -18.99
CA LEU A 147 -16.00 11.27 -20.15
C LEU A 147 -14.86 11.25 -21.19
N ASN A 148 -13.87 12.11 -21.05
CA ASN A 148 -12.72 12.19 -21.96
C ASN A 148 -11.40 11.72 -21.34
N ILE A 149 -11.46 11.21 -20.11
CA ILE A 149 -10.30 10.69 -19.37
C ILE A 149 -10.48 9.20 -19.11
N LEU A 150 -9.38 8.48 -19.22
CA LEU A 150 -9.22 7.10 -18.77
C LEU A 150 -8.44 7.14 -17.48
N PHE A 151 -8.88 6.38 -16.49
CA PHE A 151 -8.22 6.34 -15.19
C PHE A 151 -7.38 5.09 -15.03
N SER A 152 -6.22 5.22 -14.41
CA SER A 152 -5.33 4.10 -14.11
C SER A 152 -6.06 3.00 -13.33
N GLY A 153 -5.82 1.75 -13.69
CA GLY A 153 -6.43 0.58 -13.04
C GLY A 153 -7.80 0.17 -13.61
N THR A 154 -8.47 1.03 -14.39
CA THR A 154 -9.73 0.70 -15.07
C THR A 154 -9.50 -0.20 -16.29
N ASN A 155 -10.52 -0.94 -16.73
CA ASN A 155 -10.41 -1.88 -17.85
C ASN A 155 -11.20 -1.40 -19.07
N ILE A 156 -10.63 -1.57 -20.26
CA ILE A 156 -11.34 -1.27 -21.51
C ILE A 156 -12.32 -2.40 -21.83
N ALA A 157 -13.61 -2.15 -21.65
CA ALA A 157 -14.69 -3.10 -21.92
C ALA A 157 -14.98 -3.26 -23.41
N ALA A 158 -14.86 -2.19 -24.20
CA ALA A 158 -15.01 -2.25 -25.65
C ALA A 158 -14.24 -1.12 -26.35
N GLY A 159 -13.76 -1.40 -27.57
CA GLY A 159 -13.20 -0.40 -28.47
C GLY A 159 -11.69 -0.26 -28.42
N LYS A 160 -11.20 0.78 -29.10
CA LYS A 160 -9.78 1.10 -29.23
C LYS A 160 -9.61 2.61 -29.33
N CYS A 161 -8.71 3.16 -28.53
CA CYS A 161 -8.39 4.58 -28.56
C CYS A 161 -6.92 4.86 -28.26
N ARG A 162 -6.56 6.12 -28.50
CA ARG A 162 -5.27 6.70 -28.17
C ARG A 162 -5.48 7.96 -27.36
N GLY A 163 -4.57 8.19 -26.45
CA GLY A 163 -4.58 9.37 -25.62
C GLY A 163 -3.19 9.74 -25.13
N VAL A 164 -3.13 10.89 -24.46
CA VAL A 164 -1.92 11.43 -23.87
C VAL A 164 -1.98 11.20 -22.37
N VAL A 165 -0.90 10.70 -21.78
CA VAL A 165 -0.78 10.51 -20.34
C VAL A 165 -0.78 11.87 -19.65
N ILE A 166 -1.69 12.06 -18.70
CA ILE A 166 -1.80 13.28 -17.89
C ILE A 166 -1.28 13.08 -16.46
N GLY A 167 -1.32 11.85 -15.93
CA GLY A 167 -0.89 11.54 -14.57
C GLY A 167 -0.40 10.10 -14.46
N THR A 168 0.65 9.89 -13.66
CA THR A 168 1.28 8.57 -13.41
C THR A 168 1.55 8.39 -11.91
N GLY A 169 1.64 7.15 -11.44
CA GLY A 169 1.93 6.83 -10.04
C GLY A 169 0.98 7.49 -9.06
N LEU A 170 1.53 8.14 -8.03
CA LEU A 170 0.78 8.84 -6.97
C LEU A 170 -0.10 9.99 -7.49
N ASN A 171 0.21 10.55 -8.68
CA ASN A 171 -0.56 11.65 -9.26
C ASN A 171 -1.82 11.19 -10.01
N THR A 172 -2.07 9.87 -10.12
CA THR A 172 -3.30 9.33 -10.69
C THR A 172 -4.46 9.39 -9.70
N GLU A 173 -5.71 9.27 -10.16
CA GLU A 173 -6.86 9.19 -9.26
C GLU A 173 -6.76 8.02 -8.27
N ILE A 174 -6.30 6.85 -8.73
CA ILE A 174 -6.05 5.71 -7.82
C ILE A 174 -4.85 5.96 -6.89
N GLY A 175 -3.83 6.68 -7.36
CA GLY A 175 -2.68 7.09 -6.56
C GLY A 175 -3.04 8.06 -5.42
N LYS A 176 -3.99 8.97 -5.67
CA LYS A 176 -4.55 9.86 -4.64
C LYS A 176 -5.31 9.08 -3.57
N ILE A 177 -6.07 8.06 -3.97
CA ILE A 177 -6.75 7.16 -3.02
C ILE A 177 -5.71 6.41 -2.18
N ARG A 178 -4.67 5.84 -2.81
CA ARG A 178 -3.58 5.14 -2.10
C ARG A 178 -2.84 6.02 -1.09
N SER A 179 -2.51 7.25 -1.48
CA SER A 179 -1.83 8.20 -0.57
C SER A 179 -2.73 8.60 0.59
N GLY A 180 -4.01 8.90 0.34
CA GLY A 180 -4.97 9.18 1.41
C GLY A 180 -5.19 7.99 2.37
N MET A 181 -5.14 6.75 1.86
CA MET A 181 -5.18 5.56 2.73
C MET A 181 -3.92 5.42 3.58
N ALA A 182 -2.73 5.60 2.99
CA ALA A 182 -1.48 5.52 3.74
C ALA A 182 -1.38 6.60 4.82
N GLU A 183 -1.83 7.83 4.54
CA GLU A 183 -1.92 8.91 5.52
C GLU A 183 -2.92 8.55 6.65
N ALA A 184 -4.07 7.98 6.32
CA ALA A 184 -5.05 7.53 7.31
C ALA A 184 -4.57 6.33 8.14
N GLU A 185 -3.71 5.47 7.58
CA GLU A 185 -3.07 4.36 8.31
C GLU A 185 -1.97 4.86 9.27
N GLU A 186 -1.20 5.88 8.88
CA GLU A 186 -0.27 6.55 9.79
C GLU A 186 -1.00 7.31 10.92
N GLU A 187 -2.22 7.79 10.63
CA GLU A 187 -3.17 8.34 11.59
C GLU A 187 -4.07 7.28 12.23
N GLU A 188 -3.70 5.98 12.26
CA GLU A 188 -4.35 5.01 13.14
C GLU A 188 -4.15 5.44 14.59
N GLU A 189 -5.03 6.33 15.05
CA GLU A 189 -5.15 6.73 16.42
C GLU A 189 -5.37 5.44 17.21
N LYS A 190 -4.41 5.14 18.09
CA LYS A 190 -4.50 4.04 19.04
C LYS A 190 -5.91 3.98 19.58
N THR A 191 -6.52 2.80 19.56
CA THR A 191 -7.89 2.64 20.05
C THR A 191 -8.00 3.23 21.47
N PRO A 192 -9.16 3.76 21.88
CA PRO A 192 -9.32 4.32 23.21
C PRO A 192 -8.86 3.37 24.33
N LEU A 193 -8.98 2.05 24.12
CA LEU A 193 -8.48 1.03 25.03
C LEU A 193 -6.95 0.92 25.04
N GLN A 194 -6.29 0.94 23.88
CA GLN A 194 -4.82 0.93 23.77
C GLN A 194 -4.21 2.17 24.42
N GLN A 195 -4.82 3.36 24.22
CA GLN A 195 -4.38 4.58 24.90
C GLN A 195 -4.43 4.44 26.43
N LYS A 196 -5.51 3.82 26.95
CA LYS A 196 -5.67 3.55 28.38
C LYS A 196 -4.68 2.51 28.90
N LEU A 197 -4.38 1.48 28.12
CA LEU A 197 -3.38 0.46 28.47
C LEU A 197 -1.96 1.02 28.47
N ASP A 198 -1.63 1.93 27.55
CA ASP A 198 -0.35 2.63 27.52
C ASP A 198 -0.20 3.57 28.71
N GLU A 199 -1.25 4.35 29.03
CA GLU A 199 -1.30 5.22 30.20
C GLU A 199 -1.12 4.42 31.50
N PHE A 200 -1.80 3.27 31.62
CA PHE A 200 -1.65 2.35 32.74
C PHE A 200 -0.23 1.74 32.81
N SER A 201 0.34 1.38 31.65
CA SER A 201 1.69 0.83 31.56
C SER A 201 2.76 1.86 31.95
N GLU A 202 2.56 3.14 31.62
CA GLU A 202 3.44 4.24 32.02
C GLU A 202 3.34 4.52 33.53
N GLN A 203 2.13 4.47 34.10
CA GLN A 203 1.91 4.58 35.53
C GLN A 203 2.58 3.44 36.31
N LEU A 204 2.38 2.19 35.89
CA LEU A 204 3.07 1.02 36.47
C LEU A 204 4.59 1.17 36.41
N SER A 205 5.11 1.63 35.27
CA SER A 205 6.56 1.85 35.12
C SER A 205 7.08 2.90 36.11
N LYS A 206 6.38 4.03 36.28
CA LYS A 206 6.77 5.06 37.27
C LYS A 206 6.75 4.53 38.69
N VAL A 207 5.76 3.71 39.05
CA VAL A 207 5.64 3.11 40.40
C VAL A 207 6.71 2.05 40.65
N CYS A 208 7.06 1.22 39.68
CA CYS A 208 8.10 0.20 39.85
C CYS A 208 9.53 0.76 39.93
N PHE A 209 9.78 1.98 39.46
CA PHE A 209 11.09 2.64 39.51
C PHE A 209 11.26 3.62 40.70
N ILE A 210 10.20 3.84 41.50
CA ILE A 210 10.23 4.57 42.79
C ILE A 210 10.42 3.57 43.92
#